data_AF-A0A833PIQ8-F1
#
_entry.id   AF-A0A833PIQ8-F1
#
_cell.length_a   1.000
_cell.length_b   1.000
_cell.length_c   1.000
_cell.angle_alpha   90.00
_cell.angle_beta   90.00
_cell.angle_gamma   90.00
#
_symmetry.space_group_name_H-M   'P 1'
#
loop_
_entity.id
_entity.type
_entity.pdbx_description
1 polymer ?
#
loop_
_entity_poly.entity_id
_entity_poly.type
_entity_poly.pdbx_seq_one_letter_code
_entity_poly.pdbx_strand_id
1 'polypeptide(L)'
;MLNLFKPLFKQSFASSGIYLLIIALSLAISATTALKFSNDQVKQAVTLQAAKMQAADLVLSDTDPIAPQWLKQADQLQLKQSHVTMFGSMASTHDQFVTVNVKAIDPSFPLRGELRISPQQPPYKVVEFG
;
A
#
# COMPACT_ATOMS: atom_id res chain seq x y z
N MET A 1 23.43 -7.70 42.78
CA MET A 1 23.53 -6.25 42.49
C MET A 1 22.16 -5.56 42.26
N LEU A 2 21.08 -6.26 41.87
CA LEU A 2 19.74 -5.67 41.65
C LEU A 2 18.87 -5.40 42.90
N ASN A 3 19.26 -5.89 44.09
CA ASN A 3 18.44 -5.74 45.31
C ASN A 3 18.54 -4.37 45.98
N LEU A 4 19.49 -3.51 45.58
CA LEU A 4 19.68 -2.17 46.15
C LEU A 4 18.73 -1.11 45.56
N PHE A 5 18.24 -1.31 44.33
CA PHE A 5 17.37 -0.35 43.62
C PHE A 5 15.89 -0.47 44.01
N LYS A 6 15.47 -1.62 44.55
CA LYS A 6 14.09 -1.87 44.99
C LYS A 6 13.57 -0.85 46.02
N PRO A 7 14.30 -0.47 47.09
CA PRO A 7 13.82 0.52 48.05
C PRO A 7 13.75 1.94 47.46
N LEU A 8 14.70 2.33 46.61
CA LEU A 8 14.71 3.64 45.94
C LEU A 8 13.55 3.80 44.96
N PHE A 9 13.21 2.71 44.24
CA PHE A 9 12.02 2.67 43.39
C PHE A 9 10.74 2.79 44.23
N LYS A 10 10.61 2.04 45.34
CA LYS A 10 9.42 2.14 46.22
C LYS A 10 9.23 3.53 46.82
N GLN A 11 10.31 4.23 47.16
CA GLN A 11 10.24 5.60 47.70
C GLN A 11 9.88 6.63 46.61
N SER A 12 10.38 6.46 45.39
CA SER A 12 9.99 7.30 44.25
C SER A 12 8.54 7.05 43.83
N PHE A 13 8.04 5.82 43.99
CA PHE A 13 6.64 5.44 43.76
C PHE A 13 5.64 6.03 44.77
N ALA A 14 6.10 6.41 45.97
CA ALA A 14 5.28 7.05 46.99
C ALA A 14 5.08 8.56 46.76
N SER A 15 5.83 9.16 45.82
CA SER A 15 5.68 10.57 45.45
C SER A 15 4.66 10.73 44.33
N SER A 16 3.68 11.61 44.52
CA SER A 16 2.60 11.88 43.53
C SER A 16 3.13 12.28 42.14
N GLY A 17 4.36 12.81 42.05
CA GLY A 17 4.99 13.23 40.80
C GLY A 17 5.27 12.09 39.81
N ILE A 18 5.47 10.86 40.27
CA ILE A 18 5.75 9.72 39.38
C ILE A 18 4.51 9.31 38.56
N TYR A 19 3.30 9.48 39.13
CA TYR A 19 2.05 9.15 38.46
C TYR A 19 1.80 10.10 37.29
N LEU A 20 2.11 11.39 37.44
CA LEU A 20 2.03 12.37 36.35
C LEU A 20 2.99 12.03 35.20
N LEU A 21 4.19 11.57 35.50
CA LEU A 21 5.17 11.15 34.49
C LEU A 21 4.68 9.92 33.73
N ILE A 22 4.15 8.91 34.44
CA ILE A 22 3.58 7.71 33.83
C ILE A 22 2.39 8.05 32.92
N ILE A 23 1.50 8.96 33.35
CA ILE A 23 0.37 9.43 32.55
C ILE A 23 0.87 10.16 31.30
N ALA A 24 1.81 11.08 31.43
CA ALA A 24 2.37 11.83 30.30
C ALA A 24 3.04 10.90 29.27
N LEU A 25 3.82 9.92 29.73
CA LEU A 25 4.47 8.94 28.87
C LEU A 25 3.44 8.05 28.16
N SER A 26 2.43 7.57 28.89
CA SER A 26 1.34 6.75 28.32
C SER A 26 0.57 7.52 27.26
N LEU A 27 0.30 8.81 27.50
CA LEU A 27 -0.36 9.69 26.54
C LEU A 27 0.50 9.88 25.27
N ALA A 28 1.80 10.10 25.41
CA ALA A 28 2.71 10.26 24.28
C ALA A 28 2.81 9.00 23.41
N ILE A 29 2.92 7.82 24.03
CA ILE A 29 2.95 6.53 23.33
C ILE A 29 1.62 6.29 22.61
N SER A 30 0.49 6.57 23.28
CA SER A 30 -0.85 6.40 22.71
C SER A 30 -1.06 7.31 21.49
N ALA A 31 -0.68 8.59 21.60
CA ALA A 31 -0.79 9.55 20.50
C ALA A 31 0.06 9.13 19.29
N THR A 32 1.31 8.72 19.53
CA THR A 32 2.22 8.26 18.46
C THR A 32 1.70 6.97 17.80
N THR A 33 1.14 6.05 18.60
CA THR A 33 0.53 4.81 18.10
C THR A 33 -0.72 5.10 17.29
N ALA A 34 -1.59 6.02 17.73
CA ALA A 34 -2.79 6.43 17.02
C ALA A 34 -2.46 7.12 15.68
N LEU A 35 -1.43 7.98 15.67
CA LEU A 35 -0.91 8.59 14.43
C LEU A 35 -0.39 7.54 13.45
N LYS A 36 0.38 6.56 13.95
CA LYS A 36 0.87 5.45 13.13
C LYS A 36 -0.26 4.59 12.57
N PHE A 37 -1.23 4.21 13.42
CA PHE A 37 -2.42 3.47 13.01
C PHE A 37 -3.28 4.24 12.00
N SER A 38 -3.36 5.56 12.13
CA SER A 38 -4.08 6.41 11.16
C SER A 38 -3.40 6.40 9.80
N ASN A 39 -2.05 6.47 9.76
CA ASN A 39 -1.30 6.40 8.51
C ASN A 39 -1.40 5.01 7.84
N ASP A 40 -1.32 3.95 8.65
CA ASP A 40 -1.50 2.58 8.20
C ASP A 40 -2.93 2.33 7.67
N GLN A 41 -3.95 2.94 8.27
CA GLN A 41 -5.33 2.90 7.76
C GLN A 41 -5.50 3.67 6.45
N VAL A 42 -4.83 4.81 6.24
CA VAL A 42 -4.86 5.52 4.95
C VAL A 42 -4.21 4.68 3.86
N LYS A 43 -3.06 4.05 4.13
CA LYS A 43 -2.43 3.10 3.20
C LYS A 43 -3.32 1.90 2.93
N GLN A 44 -3.88 1.27 3.96
CA GLN A 44 -4.72 0.08 3.80
C GLN A 44 -6.07 0.35 3.16
N ALA A 45 -6.73 1.48 3.44
CA ALA A 45 -7.98 1.85 2.80
C ALA A 45 -7.81 2.03 1.29
N VAL A 46 -6.69 2.63 0.86
CA VAL A 46 -6.34 2.77 -0.56
C VAL A 46 -6.04 1.41 -1.19
N THR A 47 -5.29 0.52 -0.50
CA THR A 47 -4.95 -0.81 -1.03
C THR A 47 -6.15 -1.77 -1.07
N LEU A 48 -7.03 -1.75 -0.06
CA LEU A 48 -8.22 -2.61 0.01
C LEU A 48 -9.31 -2.20 -1.00
N GLN A 49 -9.38 -0.92 -1.36
CA GLN A 49 -10.29 -0.46 -2.41
C GLN A 49 -9.78 -0.86 -3.81
N ALA A 50 -8.45 -0.97 -3.99
CA ALA A 50 -7.83 -1.54 -5.19
C ALA A 50 -8.04 -3.07 -5.30
N ALA A 51 -8.01 -3.80 -4.16
CA ALA A 51 -8.29 -5.24 -4.15
C ALA A 51 -9.75 -5.59 -4.50
N LYS A 52 -10.71 -4.70 -4.25
CA LYS A 52 -12.12 -4.91 -4.62
C LYS A 52 -12.44 -4.67 -6.11
N MET A 53 -11.51 -4.09 -6.86
CA MET A 53 -11.53 -4.07 -8.34
C MET A 53 -10.54 -5.08 -8.92
N GLN A 54 -10.38 -6.24 -8.25
CA GLN A 54 -9.60 -7.36 -8.78
C GLN A 54 -10.24 -7.83 -10.09
N ALA A 55 -9.70 -7.32 -11.20
CA ALA A 55 -10.04 -7.67 -12.56
C ALA A 55 -9.60 -9.12 -12.94
N ALA A 56 -9.43 -10.00 -11.95
CA ALA A 56 -8.98 -11.38 -12.03
C ALA A 56 -9.30 -12.13 -10.73
N ASP A 57 -9.36 -13.46 -10.77
CA ASP A 57 -9.58 -14.31 -9.58
C ASP A 57 -8.37 -14.34 -8.62
N LEU A 58 -7.16 -14.12 -9.16
CA LEU A 58 -5.92 -14.02 -8.41
C LEU A 58 -5.07 -12.91 -9.01
N VAL A 59 -4.50 -12.05 -8.16
CA VAL A 59 -3.57 -11.00 -8.57
C VAL A 59 -2.27 -11.19 -7.81
N LEU A 60 -1.18 -11.42 -8.54
CA LEU A 60 0.18 -11.43 -8.04
C LEU A 60 0.79 -10.06 -8.33
N SER A 61 1.15 -9.32 -7.28
CA SER A 61 1.78 -8.01 -7.39
C SER A 61 3.11 -8.01 -6.66
N ASP A 62 4.16 -7.56 -7.34
CA ASP A 62 5.48 -7.39 -6.77
C ASP A 62 6.12 -6.12 -7.34
N THR A 63 7.09 -5.56 -6.64
CA THR A 63 7.87 -4.40 -7.12
C THR A 63 8.90 -4.87 -8.14
N ASP A 64 9.41 -6.09 -7.99
CA ASP A 64 10.32 -6.74 -8.90
C ASP A 64 9.57 -7.61 -9.93
N PRO A 65 10.22 -7.98 -11.05
CA PRO A 65 9.61 -8.89 -12.03
C PRO A 65 9.18 -10.21 -11.38
N ILE A 66 7.92 -10.60 -11.59
CA ILE A 66 7.36 -11.84 -11.06
C ILE A 66 8.20 -13.03 -11.54
N ALA A 67 8.61 -13.89 -10.60
CA ALA A 67 9.45 -15.04 -10.92
C ALA A 67 8.81 -15.94 -11.99
N PRO A 68 9.58 -16.39 -13.01
CA PRO A 68 9.04 -17.11 -14.16
C PRO A 68 8.43 -18.48 -13.81
N GLN A 69 8.73 -19.01 -12.62
CA GLN A 69 8.10 -20.22 -12.10
C GLN A 69 6.57 -20.09 -11.98
N TRP A 70 6.08 -18.90 -11.62
CA TRP A 70 4.65 -18.65 -11.46
C TRP A 70 3.93 -18.56 -12.80
N LEU A 71 4.57 -17.93 -13.81
CA LEU A 71 4.04 -17.89 -15.17
C LEU A 71 3.95 -19.30 -15.76
N LYS A 72 4.99 -20.11 -15.58
CA LYS A 72 5.00 -21.52 -16.04
C LYS A 72 3.91 -22.35 -15.37
N GLN A 73 3.68 -22.17 -14.07
CA GLN A 73 2.63 -22.89 -13.36
C GLN A 73 1.23 -22.45 -13.81
N ALA A 74 1.03 -21.15 -14.07
CA ALA A 74 -0.23 -20.66 -14.61
C ALA A 74 -0.51 -21.18 -16.03
N ASP A 75 0.53 -21.32 -16.86
CA ASP A 75 0.45 -21.94 -18.19
C ASP A 75 0.10 -23.43 -18.11
N GLN A 76 0.77 -24.17 -17.21
CA GLN A 76 0.48 -25.59 -16.95
C GLN A 76 -0.96 -25.83 -16.47
N LEU A 77 -1.50 -24.90 -15.71
CA LEU A 77 -2.88 -24.93 -15.21
C LEU A 77 -3.89 -24.36 -16.22
N GLN A 78 -3.45 -23.95 -17.41
CA GLN A 78 -4.27 -23.36 -18.48
C GLN A 78 -5.09 -22.15 -18.00
N LEU A 79 -4.55 -21.37 -17.07
CA LEU A 79 -5.23 -20.20 -16.53
C LEU A 79 -5.13 -19.05 -17.54
N LYS A 80 -6.19 -18.25 -17.62
CA LYS A 80 -6.13 -16.97 -18.35
C LYS A 80 -5.23 -16.01 -17.57
N GLN A 81 -4.23 -15.47 -18.26
CA GLN A 81 -3.23 -14.58 -17.68
C GLN A 81 -3.38 -13.19 -18.29
N SER A 82 -3.07 -12.16 -17.52
CA SER A 82 -3.01 -10.78 -18.00
C SER A 82 -1.93 -10.04 -17.24
N HIS A 83 -1.06 -9.37 -17.99
CA HIS A 83 0.05 -8.60 -17.43
C HIS A 83 -0.35 -7.15 -17.27
N VAL A 84 -0.04 -6.60 -16.09
CA VAL A 84 -0.32 -5.21 -15.75
C VAL A 84 0.92 -4.63 -15.08
N THR A 85 1.35 -3.46 -15.55
CA THR A 85 2.45 -2.70 -14.95
C THR A 85 1.94 -1.34 -14.53
N MET A 86 2.19 -0.95 -13.28
CA MET A 86 1.78 0.34 -12.75
C MET A 86 2.99 1.11 -12.23
N PHE A 87 3.17 2.34 -12.67
CA PHE A 87 4.27 3.20 -12.23
C PHE A 87 3.82 4.65 -12.13
N GLY A 88 4.42 5.39 -11.20
CA GLY A 88 4.24 6.84 -11.08
C GLY A 88 5.03 7.55 -12.18
N SER A 89 4.43 8.53 -12.83
CA SER A 89 5.07 9.39 -13.83
C SER A 89 4.65 10.85 -13.63
N MET A 90 5.38 11.78 -14.24
CA MET A 90 4.98 13.18 -14.30
C MET A 90 4.37 13.45 -15.68
N ALA A 91 3.10 13.86 -15.72
CA ALA A 91 2.46 14.32 -16.94
C ALA A 91 2.59 15.84 -17.05
N SER A 92 3.04 16.32 -18.20
CA SER A 92 3.03 17.75 -18.52
C SER A 92 1.69 18.11 -19.15
N THR A 93 1.03 19.11 -18.59
CA THR A 93 -0.06 19.84 -19.27
C THR A 93 0.49 21.16 -19.80
N HIS A 94 -0.31 21.91 -20.57
CA HIS A 94 0.12 23.18 -21.17
C HIS A 94 0.67 24.18 -20.13
N ASP A 95 0.19 24.13 -18.89
CA ASP A 95 0.53 25.10 -17.85
C ASP A 95 1.18 24.52 -16.57
N GLN A 96 1.22 23.19 -16.40
CA GLN A 96 1.73 22.56 -15.17
C GLN A 96 2.11 21.09 -15.31
N PHE A 97 3.12 20.67 -14.55
CA PHE A 97 3.49 19.27 -14.36
C PHE A 97 2.72 18.67 -13.18
N VAL A 98 2.06 17.53 -13.41
CA VAL A 98 1.27 16.82 -12.39
C VAL A 98 1.72 15.38 -12.27
N THR A 99 1.79 14.87 -11.04
CA THR A 99 2.08 13.45 -10.78
C THR A 99 0.88 12.61 -11.16
N VAL A 100 1.08 11.63 -12.04
CA VAL A 100 0.06 10.68 -12.49
C VAL A 100 0.53 9.26 -12.21
N ASN A 101 -0.41 8.34 -12.00
CA ASN A 101 -0.14 6.91 -12.01
C ASN A 101 -0.49 6.36 -13.38
N VAL A 102 0.50 5.81 -14.09
CA VAL A 102 0.32 5.16 -15.39
C VAL A 102 0.10 3.67 -15.15
N LYS A 103 -0.99 3.12 -15.70
CA LYS A 103 -1.29 1.69 -15.68
C LYS A 103 -1.23 1.14 -17.10
N ALA A 104 -0.14 0.45 -17.42
CA ALA A 104 -0.02 -0.31 -18.65
C ALA A 104 -0.74 -1.65 -18.49
N ILE A 105 -1.61 -1.98 -19.42
CA ILE A 105 -2.41 -3.20 -19.43
C ILE A 105 -2.18 -3.96 -20.73
N ASP A 106 -2.16 -5.28 -20.65
CA ASP A 106 -2.17 -6.17 -21.80
C ASP A 106 -3.58 -6.21 -22.45
N PRO A 107 -3.70 -6.49 -23.77
CA PRO A 107 -5.00 -6.70 -24.44
C PRO A 107 -5.95 -7.70 -23.76
N SER A 108 -5.42 -8.66 -23.01
CA SER A 108 -6.17 -9.64 -22.22
C SER A 108 -6.86 -9.07 -20.97
N PHE A 109 -6.57 -7.81 -20.60
CA PHE A 109 -7.16 -7.14 -19.44
C PHE A 109 -8.50 -6.48 -19.80
N PRO A 110 -9.52 -6.51 -18.92
CA PRO A 110 -9.61 -7.25 -17.66
C PRO A 110 -10.02 -8.71 -17.86
N LEU A 111 -9.56 -9.62 -16.99
CA LEU A 111 -10.00 -11.03 -17.01
C LEU A 111 -11.40 -11.23 -16.42
N ARG A 112 -11.84 -10.28 -15.57
CA ARG A 112 -13.20 -10.20 -15.03
C ARG A 112 -13.71 -8.75 -14.99
N GLY A 113 -14.99 -8.57 -15.34
CA GLY A 113 -15.66 -7.27 -15.35
C GLY A 113 -15.41 -6.45 -16.62
N GLU A 114 -15.72 -5.17 -16.57
CA GLU A 114 -15.56 -4.24 -17.71
C GLU A 114 -14.70 -3.04 -17.31
N LEU A 115 -13.76 -2.66 -18.18
CA LEU A 115 -12.96 -1.45 -18.01
C LEU A 115 -13.76 -0.23 -18.46
N ARG A 116 -14.06 0.68 -17.53
CA ARG A 116 -14.72 1.96 -17.82
C ARG A 116 -13.70 3.09 -17.71
N ILE A 117 -13.50 3.81 -18.81
CA ILE A 117 -12.66 5.02 -18.86
C ILE A 117 -13.55 6.26 -18.88
N SER A 118 -13.18 7.29 -18.11
CA SER A 118 -13.89 8.58 -18.10
C SER A 118 -12.85 9.72 -18.08
N PRO A 119 -12.97 10.73 -18.96
CA PRO A 119 -13.95 10.86 -20.03
C PRO A 119 -13.82 9.75 -21.08
N GLN A 120 -14.90 9.43 -21.81
CA GLN A 120 -14.87 8.48 -22.92
C GLN A 120 -14.01 9.06 -24.05
N GLN A 121 -12.70 8.81 -23.98
CA GLN A 121 -11.74 9.34 -24.93
C GLN A 121 -11.59 8.34 -26.10
N PRO A 122 -11.57 8.80 -27.37
CA PRO A 122 -11.41 7.92 -28.53
C PRO A 122 -10.11 7.09 -28.43
N PRO A 123 -10.08 5.88 -29.03
CA PRO A 123 -9.01 4.92 -28.83
C PRO A 123 -7.64 5.51 -29.23
N TYR A 124 -6.72 5.59 -28.28
CA TYR A 124 -5.33 5.97 -28.54
C TYR A 124 -4.62 4.85 -29.31
N LYS A 125 -3.81 5.23 -30.31
CA LYS A 125 -2.92 4.32 -31.04
C LYS A 125 -1.95 3.67 -30.06
N VAL A 126 -1.85 2.34 -30.14
CA VAL A 126 -0.78 1.55 -29.50
C VAL A 126 0.55 2.08 -30.04
N VAL A 127 1.36 2.70 -29.18
CA VAL A 127 2.72 3.08 -29.55
C VAL A 127 3.58 1.86 -29.31
N GLU A 128 3.90 1.12 -30.38
CA GLU A 128 4.91 0.07 -30.33
C GLU A 128 6.26 0.73 -30.06
N PHE A 129 6.87 0.39 -28.91
CA PHE A 129 8.28 0.65 -28.67
C PHE A 129 9.06 -0.46 -29.37
N GLY A 130 9.69 -0.11 -30.50
CA GLY A 130 10.63 -0.96 -31.24
C GLY A 130 11.99 -1.08 -30.57
#